data_AF-A0A559RM66-F1
#
_entry.id   AF-A0A559RM66-F1
#
_cell.length_a   1.000
_cell.length_b   1.000
_cell.length_c   1.000
_cell.angle_alpha   90.00
_cell.angle_beta   90.00
_cell.angle_gamma   90.00
#
_symmetry.space_group_name_H-M   'P 1'
#
loop_
_entity.id
_entity.type
_entity.pdbx_description
1 polymer ?
#
loop_
_entity_poly.entity_id
_entity_poly.type
_entity_poly.pdbx_seq_one_letter_code
_entity_poly.pdbx_strand_id
1 'polypeptide(L)'
;MQSYCCISQDLKPIVQLIKNEKYFCFNLEQSREIALRLERGRYQDSIVRRLDFSIRLKDSLLVKKDSVVSRLRLQNFNLTAVSENSNEQILYLENQLKFKNQKLKQGKLHKILLGGGLLILSGILIAN
;
A
#
# COMPACT_ATOMS: atom_id res chain seq x y z
N MET A 1 0.75 -2.20 27.05
CA MET A 1 1.46 -2.35 28.34
C MET A 1 2.11 -1.02 28.69
N GLN A 2 1.57 -0.28 29.65
CA GLN A 2 2.19 0.94 30.17
C GLN A 2 3.35 0.55 31.08
N SER A 3 4.56 0.98 30.71
CA SER A 3 5.78 0.76 31.50
C SER A 3 5.81 1.81 32.62
N TYR A 4 5.53 1.38 33.85
CA TYR A 4 5.75 2.21 35.03
C TYR A 4 7.27 2.34 35.25
N CYS A 5 7.79 3.58 35.20
CA CYS A 5 9.17 3.84 35.58
C CYS A 5 9.34 3.54 37.06
N CYS A 6 10.11 2.49 37.39
CA CYS A 6 10.59 2.25 38.74
C CYS A 6 11.65 3.30 39.10
N ILE A 7 11.18 4.51 39.44
CA ILE A 7 11.99 5.59 40.05
C ILE A 7 12.49 5.16 41.45
N SER A 8 11.94 4.07 41.97
CA SER A 8 12.42 3.50 43.20
C SER A 8 12.21 2.00 43.24
N GLN A 9 13.30 1.25 43.13
CA GLN A 9 13.27 -0.19 43.39
C GLN A 9 13.19 -0.48 44.90
N ASP A 10 13.47 0.51 45.77
CA ASP A 10 13.50 0.34 47.24
C ASP A 10 12.42 1.12 48.01
N LEU A 11 11.75 2.09 47.38
CA LEU A 11 10.67 2.88 48.01
C LEU A 11 9.33 2.28 47.60
N LYS A 12 8.63 1.70 48.57
CA LYS A 12 7.25 1.23 48.39
C LYS A 12 6.31 2.44 48.41
N PRO A 13 5.55 2.71 47.33
CA PRO A 13 4.55 3.77 47.34
C PRO A 13 3.39 3.41 48.26
N ILE A 14 2.77 4.42 48.85
CA ILE A 14 1.53 4.29 49.60
C ILE A 14 0.38 4.37 48.60
N VAL A 15 -0.49 3.37 48.61
CA VAL A 15 -1.69 3.36 47.77
C VAL A 15 -2.75 4.20 48.48
N GLN A 16 -3.14 5.32 47.86
CA GLN A 16 -4.22 6.17 48.32
C GLN A 16 -5.40 6.08 47.35
N LEU A 17 -6.61 6.01 47.90
CA LEU A 17 -7.84 5.97 47.11
C LEU A 17 -8.49 7.36 47.20
N ILE A 18 -8.42 8.12 46.11
CA ILE A 18 -8.99 9.46 46.02
C ILE A 18 -10.07 9.41 44.95
N LYS A 19 -11.31 9.76 45.27
CA LYS A 19 -12.45 9.77 44.33
C LYS A 19 -12.60 8.45 43.53
N ASN A 20 -12.48 7.31 44.22
CA ASN A 20 -12.54 5.96 43.61
C ASN A 20 -11.40 5.57 42.66
N GLU A 21 -10.38 6.41 42.53
CA GLU A 21 -9.18 6.12 41.74
C GLU A 21 -7.98 5.80 42.65
N LYS A 22 -7.17 4.83 42.24
CA LYS A 22 -5.97 4.41 42.98
C LYS A 22 -4.78 5.28 42.56
N TYR A 23 -4.27 6.06 43.50
CA TYR A 23 -3.07 6.86 43.34
C TYR A 23 -1.91 6.23 44.13
N PHE A 24 -0.74 6.18 43.52
CA PHE A 24 0.49 5.76 44.18
C PHE A 24 1.23 7.01 44.66
N CYS A 25 1.10 7.30 45.94
CA CYS A 25 1.67 8.49 46.57
C CYS A 25 2.94 8.11 47.35
N PHE A 26 3.88 9.05 47.41
CA PHE A 26 5.08 8.93 48.24
C PHE A 26 4.96 9.88 49.43
N ASN A 27 5.50 9.50 50.59
CA ASN A 27 5.61 10.41 51.73
C ASN A 27 6.45 11.64 51.35
N LEU A 28 6.31 12.74 52.10
CA LEU A 28 7.06 13.98 51.84
C LEU A 28 8.58 13.73 51.83
N GLU A 29 9.08 12.90 52.75
CA GLU A 29 10.50 12.51 52.82
C GLU A 29 10.94 11.71 51.59
N GLN A 30 10.13 10.75 51.15
CA GLN A 30 10.40 9.95 49.96
C GLN A 30 10.36 10.81 48.69
N SER A 31 9.42 11.75 48.62
CA SER A 31 9.30 12.71 47.52
C SER A 31 10.51 13.65 47.47
N ARG A 32 10.99 14.12 48.63
CA ARG A 32 12.20 14.95 48.75
C ARG A 32 13.45 14.18 48.34
N GLU A 33 13.58 12.92 48.74
CA GLU A 33 14.70 12.05 48.35
C GLU A 33 14.69 11.77 46.84
N ILE A 34 13.51 11.53 46.25
CA ILE A 34 13.37 11.38 44.79
C ILE A 34 13.76 12.68 44.07
N ALA A 35 13.31 13.84 44.56
CA ALA A 35 13.67 15.14 44.00
C ALA A 35 15.20 15.39 44.06
N LEU A 36 15.84 15.13 45.20
CA LEU A 36 17.29 15.20 45.37
C LEU A 36 18.04 14.27 44.41
N ARG A 37 17.54 13.05 44.21
CA ARG A 37 18.16 12.09 43.27
C ARG A 37 18.01 12.51 41.81
N LEU A 38 16.89 13.17 41.48
CA LEU A 38 16.67 13.77 40.15
C LEU A 38 17.57 14.98 39.92
N GLU A 39 17.69 15.88 40.90
CA GLU A 39 18.61 17.04 40.86
C GLU A 39 20.07 16.62 40.74
N ARG A 40 20.47 15.55 41.43
CA ARG A 40 21.83 14.97 41.34
C ARG A 40 22.10 14.20 40.05
N GLY A 41 21.16 14.19 39.09
CA GLY A 41 21.34 13.53 37.79
C GLY A 41 21.43 12.01 37.86
N ARG A 42 21.12 11.37 39.00
CA ARG A 42 21.34 9.92 39.22
C ARG A 42 20.52 9.05 38.26
N TYR A 43 19.43 9.59 37.72
CA TYR A 43 18.56 8.91 36.75
C TYR A 43 18.73 9.42 35.31
N GLN A 44 19.60 10.42 35.09
CA GLN A 44 19.82 11.02 33.76
C GLN A 44 20.25 9.96 32.75
N ASP A 45 21.17 9.07 33.12
CA ASP A 45 21.63 7.98 32.25
C ASP A 45 20.50 7.04 31.83
N SER A 46 19.59 6.72 32.77
CA SER A 46 18.45 5.83 32.48
C SER A 46 17.44 6.48 31.52
N ILE A 47 17.20 7.79 31.68
CA ILE A 47 16.34 8.58 30.81
C ILE A 47 16.98 8.71 29.42
N VAL A 48 18.27 9.04 29.36
CA VAL A 48 19.04 9.17 28.12
C VAL A 48 19.05 7.85 27.36
N ARG A 49 19.34 6.72 28.01
CA ARG A 49 19.29 5.39 27.37
C ARG A 49 17.92 5.06 26.80
N ARG A 50 16.85 5.40 27.53
CA ARG A 50 15.48 5.15 27.06
C ARG A 50 15.13 6.03 25.85
N LEU A 51 15.54 7.29 25.87
CA LEU A 51 15.35 8.20 24.74
C LEU A 51 16.15 7.75 23.53
N ASP A 52 17.42 7.36 23.71
CA ASP A 52 18.28 6.82 22.64
C ASP A 52 17.66 5.56 22.01
N PHE A 53 17.19 4.63 22.84
CA PHE A 53 16.47 3.44 22.35
C PHE A 53 15.23 3.82 21.53
N SER A 54 14.43 4.78 22.02
CA SER A 54 13.24 5.24 21.29
C SER A 54 13.58 5.92 19.97
N ILE A 55 14.70 6.64 19.89
CA ILE A 55 15.18 7.27 18.65
C ILE A 55 15.59 6.19 17.66
N ARG A 56 16.46 5.26 18.06
CA ARG A 56 16.91 4.14 17.22
C ARG A 56 15.75 3.30 16.68
N LEU A 57 14.74 3.06 17.52
CA LEU A 57 13.53 2.35 17.09
C LEU A 57 12.79 3.12 15.99
N LYS A 58 12.62 4.44 16.16
CA LYS A 58 11.98 5.29 15.16
C LYS A 58 12.77 5.33 13.86
N ASP A 59 14.10 5.42 13.92
CA ASP A 59 14.96 5.42 12.74
C ASP A 59 14.85 4.09 11.97
N SER A 60 14.85 2.96 12.69
CA SER A 60 14.63 1.64 12.07
C SER A 60 13.26 1.55 11.39
N LEU A 61 12.21 2.10 12.02
CA LEU A 61 10.87 2.14 11.43
C LEU A 61 10.80 3.06 10.20
N LEU A 62 11.51 4.19 10.20
CA LEU A 62 11.61 5.07 9.03
C LEU A 62 12.26 4.36 7.86
N VAL A 63 13.40 3.70 8.06
CA VAL A 63 14.08 2.93 7.01
C VAL A 63 13.16 1.84 6.43
N LYS A 64 12.44 1.12 7.29
CA LYS A 64 11.46 0.11 6.84
C LYS A 64 10.33 0.74 6.04
N LYS A 65 9.78 1.87 6.49
CA LYS A 65 8.74 2.61 5.78
C LYS A 65 9.23 3.02 4.39
N ASP A 66 10.43 3.58 4.27
CA ASP A 66 10.98 4.04 2.99
C ASP A 66 11.22 2.88 2.02
N SER A 67 11.63 1.70 2.53
CA SER A 67 11.75 0.49 1.73
C SER A 67 10.39 0.03 1.16
N VAL A 68 9.33 0.08 1.97
CA VAL A 68 7.97 -0.32 1.58
C VAL A 68 7.42 0.67 0.55
N VAL A 69 7.63 1.97 0.76
CA VAL A 69 7.23 3.01 -0.19
C VAL A 69 7.92 2.83 -1.53
N SER A 70 9.23 2.57 -1.53
CA SER A 70 10.01 2.31 -2.75
C SER A 70 9.50 1.08 -3.50
N ARG A 71 9.18 0.00 -2.78
CA ARG A 71 8.59 -1.21 -3.36
C ARG A 71 7.21 -0.95 -3.97
N LEU A 72 6.34 -0.21 -3.28
CA LEU A 72 5.01 0.14 -3.78
C LEU A 72 5.08 1.04 -5.02
N ARG A 73 6.03 1.98 -5.07
CA ARG A 73 6.27 2.81 -6.27
C ARG A 73 6.66 1.95 -7.47
N LEU A 74 7.56 0.99 -7.28
CA LEU A 74 7.95 0.07 -8.35
C LEU A 74 6.78 -0.79 -8.82
N GLN A 75 5.96 -1.31 -7.90
CA GLN A 75 4.76 -2.07 -8.25
C GLN A 75 3.77 -1.23 -9.05
N ASN A 76 3.51 0.01 -8.63
CA ASN A 76 2.64 0.92 -9.38
C ASN A 76 3.20 1.22 -10.77
N PHE A 77 4.50 1.50 -10.88
CA PHE A 77 5.13 1.72 -12.19
C PHE A 77 4.94 0.51 -13.12
N ASN A 78 5.19 -0.70 -12.61
CA ASN A 78 5.01 -1.93 -13.38
C ASN A 78 3.55 -2.15 -13.78
N LEU A 79 2.60 -1.88 -12.89
CA LEU A 79 1.17 -2.01 -13.19
C LEU A 79 0.73 -0.99 -14.25
N THR A 80 1.21 0.25 -14.18
CA THR A 80 0.96 1.26 -15.21
C THR A 80 1.52 0.81 -16.57
N ALA A 81 2.76 0.32 -16.61
CA ALA A 81 3.36 -0.19 -17.84
C ALA A 81 2.62 -1.39 -18.42
N VAL A 82 2.18 -2.33 -17.58
CA VAL A 82 1.33 -3.47 -18.03
C VAL A 82 0.00 -2.98 -18.57
N SER A 83 -0.62 -1.99 -17.92
CA SER A 83 -1.87 -1.38 -18.39
C SER A 83 -1.69 -0.71 -19.75
N GLU A 84 -0.61 0.06 -19.93
CA GLU A 84 -0.29 0.70 -21.21
C GLU A 84 -0.06 -0.33 -22.31
N ASN A 85 0.76 -1.35 -22.05
CA ASN A 85 0.98 -2.47 -22.98
C ASN A 85 -0.33 -3.19 -23.34
N SER A 86 -1.22 -3.39 -22.37
CA SER A 86 -2.51 -4.03 -22.62
C SER A 86 -3.42 -3.16 -23.50
N ASN A 87 -3.40 -1.83 -23.32
CA ASN A 87 -4.14 -0.91 -24.16
C ASN A 87 -3.62 -0.91 -25.60
N GLU A 88 -2.29 -0.95 -25.79
CA GLU A 88 -1.69 -1.09 -27.12
C GLU A 88 -2.11 -2.39 -27.81
N GLN A 89 -2.14 -3.51 -27.07
CA GLN A 89 -2.61 -4.79 -27.61
C GLN A 89 -4.09 -4.76 -27.99
N ILE A 90 -4.93 -4.14 -27.17
CA ILE A 90 -6.36 -3.96 -27.48
C ILE A 90 -6.52 -3.15 -28.77
N LEU A 91 -5.79 -2.04 -28.90
CA LEU A 91 -5.85 -1.18 -30.07
C LEU A 91 -5.34 -1.90 -31.33
N TYR A 92 -4.28 -2.70 -31.20
CA TYR A 92 -3.78 -3.57 -32.26
C TYR A 92 -4.82 -4.60 -32.71
N LEU A 93 -5.47 -5.29 -31.76
CA LEU A 93 -6.53 -6.26 -32.03
C LEU A 93 -7.75 -5.62 -32.69
N GLU A 94 -8.14 -4.42 -32.25
CA GLU A 94 -9.23 -3.66 -32.84
C GLU A 94 -8.94 -3.31 -34.31
N ASN A 95 -7.71 -2.89 -34.60
CA ASN A 95 -7.26 -2.61 -35.96
C ASN A 95 -7.26 -3.87 -36.84
N GLN A 96 -6.78 -5.00 -36.31
CA GLN A 96 -6.86 -6.28 -37.02
C GLN A 96 -8.31 -6.71 -37.30
N LEU A 97 -9.21 -6.53 -36.34
CA LEU A 97 -10.64 -6.83 -36.51
C LEU A 97 -11.28 -5.94 -37.57
N LYS A 98 -10.99 -4.64 -37.57
CA LYS A 98 -11.45 -3.70 -38.61
C LYS A 98 -11.00 -4.17 -40.00
N PHE A 99 -9.73 -4.52 -40.15
CA PHE A 99 -9.18 -4.99 -41.42
C PHE A 99 -9.79 -6.33 -41.87
N LYS A 100 -9.92 -7.31 -40.97
CA LYS A 100 -10.59 -8.59 -41.27
C LYS A 100 -12.05 -8.39 -41.65
N ASN A 101 -12.77 -7.52 -40.97
CA ASN A 101 -14.17 -7.20 -41.28
C ASN A 101 -14.31 -6.54 -42.66
N GLN A 102 -13.40 -5.65 -43.06
CA GLN A 102 -13.38 -5.08 -44.41
C GLN A 102 -13.14 -6.16 -45.47
N LYS A 103 -12.16 -7.04 -45.26
CA LYS A 103 -11.90 -8.18 -46.16
C LYS A 103 -13.10 -9.12 -46.27
N LEU A 104 -13.77 -9.42 -45.15
CA LEU A 104 -14.98 -10.24 -45.15
C LEU A 104 -16.13 -9.57 -45.93
N LYS A 105 -16.32 -8.26 -45.79
CA LYS A 105 -17.31 -7.52 -46.58
C LYS A 105 -17.00 -7.61 -48.08
N GLN A 106 -15.75 -7.37 -48.48
CA GLN A 106 -15.32 -7.50 -49.88
C GLN A 106 -15.53 -8.93 -50.41
N GLY A 107 -15.16 -9.95 -49.64
CA GLY A 107 -15.38 -11.35 -50.01
C GLY A 107 -16.87 -11.72 -50.15
N LYS A 108 -17.74 -11.19 -49.27
CA LYS A 108 -19.20 -11.37 -49.39
C LYS A 108 -19.73 -10.71 -50.66
N LEU A 109 -19.29 -9.49 -50.98
CA LEU A 109 -19.67 -8.81 -52.23
C LEU A 109 -19.26 -9.62 -53.46
N HIS A 110 -18.02 -10.14 -53.49
CA HIS A 110 -17.56 -10.99 -54.58
C HIS A 110 -18.42 -12.26 -54.74
N LYS A 111 -18.78 -12.92 -53.63
CA LYS A 111 -19.65 -14.10 -53.68
C LYS A 111 -21.06 -13.77 -54.20
N ILE A 112 -21.63 -12.64 -53.78
CA ILE A 112 -22.94 -12.18 -54.28
C ILE A 112 -22.86 -11.88 -55.77
N LEU A 113 -21.80 -11.19 -56.22
CA LEU A 113 -21.62 -10.81 -57.62
C LEU A 113 -21.40 -12.03 -58.52
N LEU A 114 -20.60 -13.01 -58.07
CA LEU A 114 -20.42 -14.29 -58.76
C LEU A 114 -21.73 -15.10 -58.80
N GLY A 115 -22.47 -15.19 -57.70
CA GLY A 115 -23.76 -15.89 -57.65
C GLY A 115 -24.81 -15.26 -58.55
N GLY A 116 -24.87 -13.92 -58.58
CA GLY A 116 -25.76 -13.18 -59.48
C GLY A 116 -25.40 -13.37 -60.96
N GLY A 117 -24.10 -13.33 -61.29
CA GLY A 117 -23.63 -13.59 -62.65
C GLY A 117 -23.95 -15.01 -63.14
N LEU A 118 -23.82 -16.01 -62.27
CA LEU A 118 -24.20 -17.40 -62.55
C LEU A 118 -25.70 -17.56 -62.83
N LEU A 119 -26.55 -16.90 -62.04
CA LEU A 119 -27.99 -16.91 -62.24
C LEU A 119 -28.38 -16.33 -63.61
N ILE A 120 -27.80 -15.18 -63.98
CA ILE A 120 -28.03 -14.55 -65.29
C ILE A 120 -27.57 -15.47 -66.42
N LEU A 121 -26.38 -16.06 -66.31
CA LEU A 121 -25.86 -16.99 -67.31
C LEU A 121 -26.78 -18.21 -67.49
N SER A 122 -27.22 -18.81 -66.38
CA SER A 122 -28.11 -19.96 -66.41
C SER A 122 -29.49 -19.62 -67.00
N GLY A 123 -30.02 -18.42 -66.72
CA GLY A 123 -31.28 -17.95 -67.29
C GLY A 123 -31.20 -17.75 -68.80
N ILE A 124 -30.11 -17.19 -69.32
CA ILE A 124 -29.88 -17.02 -70.76
C ILE A 124 -29.75 -18.39 -71.45
N LEU A 125 -29.09 -19.35 -70.81
CA LEU A 125 -28.87 -20.69 -71.36
C LEU A 125 -30.14 -21.57 -71.37
N ILE A 126 -31.12 -21.26 -70.52
CA ILE A 126 -32.45 -21.92 -70.50
C ILE A 126 -33.44 -21.19 -71.43
N ALA A 127 -33.24 -19.90 -71.69
CA ALA A 127 -34.12 -19.09 -72.54
C ALA A 127 -33.74 -19.09 -74.03
N ASN A 128 -32.52 -19.52 -74.37
CA ASN A 128 -32.10 -19.89 -75.73
C ASN A 128 -32.35 -21.38 -75.98
#